data_AF-A0A9P5XNQ0-F1
#
_entry.id   AF-A0A9P5XNQ0-F1
#
_cell.length_a   1.000
_cell.length_b   1.000
_cell.length_c   1.000
_cell.angle_alpha   90.00
_cell.angle_beta   90.00
_cell.angle_gamma   90.00
#
_symmetry.space_group_name_H-M   'P 1'
#
loop_
_entity.id
_entity.type
_entity.pdbx_description
1 polymer ?
#
loop_
_entity_poly.entity_id
_entity_poly.type
_entity_poly.pdbx_seq_one_letter_code
_entity_poly.pdbx_strand_id
1 'polypeptide(L)'
;MSKYAPHGRSTNQPRASSSTTCQKCLQKGHFIYECKYERPYISRPSRTQQLENPRVLAKLKADGKPSVEVPEEFKNKWVSPPPALWLPH
;
A
#
# COMPACT_ATOMS: atom_id res chain seq x y z
N MET A 1 -3.88 -20.83 16.82
CA MET A 1 -4.26 -19.42 17.09
C MET A 1 -2.98 -18.56 17.03
N SER A 2 -2.97 -17.43 16.33
CA SER A 2 -1.74 -16.70 15.93
C SER A 2 -1.06 -15.94 17.08
N LYS A 3 0.28 -16.05 17.16
CA LYS A 3 1.17 -15.45 18.19
C LYS A 3 1.30 -13.92 18.12
N TYR A 4 0.69 -13.29 17.11
CA TYR A 4 0.83 -11.86 16.82
C TYR A 4 -0.39 -11.01 17.23
N ALA A 5 -1.47 -11.63 17.70
CA ALA A 5 -2.63 -10.89 18.19
C ALA A 5 -2.42 -10.49 19.66
N PRO A 6 -2.32 -9.19 20.00
CA PRO A 6 -2.15 -8.77 21.38
C PRO A 6 -3.38 -9.19 22.21
N HIS A 7 -3.14 -10.01 23.23
CA HIS A 7 -4.15 -10.40 24.22
C HIS A 7 -4.34 -9.22 25.20
N GLY A 8 -5.05 -8.19 24.74
CA GLY A 8 -5.30 -6.97 25.51
C GLY A 8 -6.44 -7.14 26.52
N ARG A 9 -6.20 -6.68 27.75
CA ARG A 9 -7.15 -6.66 28.88
C ARG A 9 -8.55 -6.23 28.43
N SER A 10 -9.57 -6.93 28.93
CA SER A 10 -10.98 -6.54 28.79
C SER A 10 -11.22 -5.18 29.45
N THR A 11 -11.15 -4.11 28.67
CA THR A 11 -11.76 -2.83 28.99
C THR A 11 -13.16 -2.86 28.42
N ASN A 12 -14.15 -3.18 29.25
CA ASN A 12 -15.54 -3.31 28.82
C ASN A 12 -16.14 -2.01 28.22
N GLN A 13 -15.47 -0.86 28.35
CA GLN A 13 -15.71 0.33 27.53
C GLN A 13 -14.42 1.12 27.29
N PRO A 14 -13.74 0.97 26.14
CA PRO A 14 -12.63 1.84 25.81
C PRO A 14 -13.19 3.25 25.51
N ARG A 15 -12.72 4.28 26.22
CA ARG A 15 -12.91 5.68 25.77
C ARG A 15 -11.96 5.96 24.63
N ALA A 16 -12.41 6.73 23.63
CA ALA A 16 -11.56 7.10 22.51
C ALA A 16 -10.39 7.94 23.02
N SER A 17 -9.18 7.52 22.69
CA SER A 17 -7.97 8.31 22.90
C SER A 17 -7.92 9.43 21.85
N SER A 18 -7.16 10.49 22.12
CA SER A 18 -6.80 11.49 21.11
C SER A 18 -6.04 10.90 19.91
N SER A 19 -5.48 9.69 20.05
CA SER A 19 -4.87 8.92 18.95
C SER A 19 -5.85 8.03 18.19
N THR A 20 -7.04 7.76 18.74
CA THR A 20 -8.06 6.92 18.10
C THR A 20 -8.56 7.63 16.84
N THR A 21 -8.35 7.01 15.67
CA THR A 21 -8.78 7.54 14.38
C THR A 21 -10.06 6.84 13.92
N CYS A 22 -11.09 7.62 13.60
CA CYS A 22 -12.36 7.12 13.11
C CYS A 22 -12.24 6.67 11.65
N GLN A 23 -12.61 5.42 11.34
CA GLN A 23 -12.51 4.87 9.98
C GLN A 23 -13.57 5.44 9.01
N LYS A 24 -14.61 6.12 9.52
CA LYS A 24 -15.67 6.72 8.70
C LYS A 24 -15.30 8.11 8.20
N CYS A 25 -14.85 9.00 9.09
CA CYS A 25 -14.53 10.39 8.76
C CYS A 25 -13.03 10.72 8.74
N LEU A 26 -12.17 9.77 9.14
CA LEU A 26 -10.71 9.91 9.22
C LEU A 26 -10.20 10.95 10.22
N GLN A 27 -11.08 11.50 11.06
CA GLN A 27 -10.72 12.39 12.17
C GLN A 27 -10.34 11.59 13.42
N LYS A 28 -9.61 12.23 14.34
CA LYS A 28 -9.21 11.63 15.61
C LYS A 28 -10.18 11.98 16.75
N GLY A 29 -10.15 11.19 17.83
CA GLY A 29 -10.83 11.50 19.09
C GLY A 29 -12.19 10.84 19.29
N HIS A 30 -12.65 9.97 18.39
CA HIS A 30 -13.90 9.22 18.57
C HIS A 30 -13.86 7.86 17.84
N PHE A 31 -14.73 6.96 18.27
CA PHE A 31 -14.96 5.70 17.56
C PHE A 31 -16.01 5.85 16.46
N ILE A 32 -16.02 4.88 15.53
CA ILE A 32 -16.91 4.90 14.37
C ILE A 32 -18.41 4.99 14.74
N TYR A 33 -18.82 4.37 15.85
CA TYR A 33 -20.21 4.35 16.30
C TYR A 33 -20.67 5.70 16.89
N GLU A 34 -19.76 6.58 17.27
CA GLU A 34 -20.05 7.95 17.75
C GLU A 34 -19.92 9.00 16.64
N CYS A 35 -19.52 8.59 15.43
CA CYS A 35 -19.17 9.50 14.35
C CYS A 35 -20.40 10.19 13.75
N LYS A 36 -20.55 11.48 14.06
CA LYS A 36 -21.58 12.36 13.49
C LYS A 36 -21.21 12.97 12.13
N TYR A 37 -19.94 12.92 11.76
CA TYR A 37 -19.46 13.48 10.49
C TYR A 37 -19.79 12.57 9.30
N GLU A 38 -19.92 13.20 8.14
CA GLU A 38 -20.05 12.53 6.85
C GLU A 38 -18.71 11.92 6.41
N ARG A 39 -18.80 10.93 5.51
CA ARG A 39 -17.60 10.25 4.98
C ARG A 39 -16.98 11.13 3.89
N PRO A 40 -15.78 11.68 4.10
CA PRO A 40 -15.14 12.50 3.08
C PRO A 40 -14.76 11.63 1.88
N TYR A 41 -15.09 12.12 0.67
CA TYR A 41 -14.60 11.50 -0.55
C TYR A 41 -13.17 11.99 -0.80
N ILE A 42 -12.20 11.12 -0.57
CA ILE A 42 -10.78 11.43 -0.78
C ILE A 42 -10.28 10.55 -1.91
N SER A 43 -9.79 11.19 -2.98
CA SER A 43 -9.13 10.48 -4.06
C SER A 43 -7.80 9.91 -3.54
N ARG A 44 -7.62 8.61 -3.73
CA ARG A 44 -6.33 7.97 -3.47
C ARG A 44 -5.42 8.29 -4.66
N PRO A 45 -4.21 8.83 -4.44
CA PRO A 45 -3.32 9.13 -5.56
C PRO A 45 -2.98 7.84 -6.30
N SER A 46 -2.97 7.90 -7.63
CA SER A 46 -2.61 6.76 -8.47
C SER A 46 -1.16 6.33 -8.20
N ARG A 47 -0.82 5.09 -8.55
CA ARG A 47 0.56 4.59 -8.39
C ARG A 47 1.58 5.47 -9.13
N THR A 48 1.23 5.98 -10.31
CA THR A 48 2.10 6.90 -11.08
C THR A 48 2.25 8.25 -10.37
N GLN A 49 1.14 8.83 -9.91
CA GLN A 49 1.13 10.09 -9.17
C GLN A 49 1.89 9.99 -7.83
N GLN A 50 1.89 8.80 -7.21
CA GLN A 50 2.70 8.55 -6.01
C GLN A 50 4.19 8.57 -6.32
N LEU A 51 4.59 7.94 -7.42
CA LEU A 51 5.98 7.89 -7.87
C LEU A 51 6.49 9.25 -8.34
N GLU A 52 5.63 10.12 -8.87
CA GLU A 52 5.99 11.48 -9.30
C GLU A 52 6.26 12.45 -8.14
N ASN A 53 5.94 12.07 -6.89
CA ASN A 53 6.20 12.92 -5.74
C ASN A 53 7.71 13.17 -5.58
N PRO A 54 8.17 14.44 -5.53
CA PRO A 54 9.60 14.76 -5.52
C PRO A 54 10.34 14.15 -4.31
N ARG A 55 9.65 14.01 -3.17
CA ARG A 55 10.18 13.36 -1.96
C ARG A 55 10.39 11.85 -2.14
N VAL A 56 9.52 11.18 -2.89
CA VAL A 56 9.61 9.75 -3.17
C VAL A 56 10.66 9.51 -4.26
N LEU A 57 10.65 10.33 -5.31
CA LEU A 57 11.67 10.30 -6.37
C LEU A 57 13.09 10.50 -5.83
N ALA A 58 13.29 11.47 -4.93
CA ALA A 58 14.61 11.72 -4.35
C ALA A 58 15.14 10.49 -3.59
N LYS A 59 14.27 9.81 -2.82
CA LYS A 59 14.61 8.57 -2.12
C LYS A 59 14.94 7.45 -3.11
N LEU A 60 14.07 7.20 -4.09
CA LEU A 60 14.30 6.18 -5.11
C LEU A 60 15.59 6.40 -5.90
N LYS A 61 15.95 7.65 -6.21
CA LYS A 61 17.19 8.01 -6.91
C LYS A 61 18.42 7.86 -6.01
N ALA A 62 18.33 8.22 -4.74
CA ALA A 62 19.40 8.05 -3.77
C ALA A 62 19.67 6.56 -3.48
N ASP A 63 18.61 5.75 -3.44
CA ASP A 63 18.71 4.32 -3.19
C ASP A 63 19.33 3.59 -4.38
N GLY A 64 19.28 4.13 -5.61
CA GLY A 64 20.18 3.93 -6.77
C GLY A 64 20.47 2.51 -7.26
N LYS A 65 20.06 1.50 -6.50
CA LYS A 65 20.37 0.09 -6.62
C LYS A 65 19.02 -0.59 -6.46
N PRO A 66 18.44 -1.14 -7.54
CA PRO A 66 17.32 -2.05 -7.36
C PRO A 66 17.77 -3.15 -6.39
N SER A 67 17.06 -3.34 -5.28
CA SER A 67 17.37 -4.34 -4.24
C SER A 67 17.44 -5.77 -4.80
N VAL A 68 16.97 -5.98 -6.02
CA VAL A 68 17.06 -7.23 -6.75
C VAL A 68 18.00 -7.00 -7.92
N GLU A 69 19.15 -7.68 -7.88
CA GLU A 69 20.03 -7.81 -9.03
C GLU A 69 19.23 -8.49 -10.14
N VAL A 70 18.79 -7.69 -11.13
CA VAL A 70 18.11 -8.21 -12.31
C VAL A 70 19.10 -9.13 -13.02
N PRO A 71 18.81 -10.45 -13.14
CA PRO A 71 19.65 -11.37 -13.88
C PRO A 71 19.89 -10.85 -15.29
N GLU A 72 21.08 -11.10 -15.82
CA GLU A 72 21.53 -10.58 -17.12
C GLU A 72 20.58 -10.99 -18.27
N GLU A 73 19.86 -12.11 -18.10
CA GLU A 73 18.81 -12.60 -19.01
C GLU A 73 17.63 -11.62 -19.23
N PHE A 74 17.39 -10.69 -18.32
CA PHE A 74 16.31 -9.71 -18.44
C PHE A 74 16.76 -8.38 -19.03
N LYS A 75 18.08 -8.14 -19.16
CA LYS A 75 18.60 -6.83 -19.56
C LYS A 75 18.63 -6.60 -21.07
N ASN A 76 18.40 -7.61 -21.90
CA ASN A 76 18.14 -7.46 -23.33
C ASN A 76 17.39 -8.69 -23.86
N LYS A 77 16.09 -8.54 -24.12
CA LYS A 77 15.32 -9.53 -24.90
C LYS A 77 14.32 -8.86 -25.83
N TRP A 78 14.85 -7.99 -26.69
CA TRP A 78 14.43 -8.02 -28.08
C TRP A 78 15.23 -9.12 -28.79
N VAL A 79 15.15 -10.35 -28.29
CA VAL A 79 15.64 -11.52 -28.99
C VAL A 79 14.37 -12.24 -29.41
N SER A 80 14.08 -12.06 -30.69
CA SER A 80 13.12 -12.74 -31.57
C SER A 80 11.95 -13.51 -30.92
N PRO A 81 10.68 -13.21 -31.28
CA PRO A 81 9.59 -14.11 -30.91
C PRO A 81 9.89 -15.52 -31.44
N PRO A 82 9.73 -16.59 -30.63
CA PRO A 82 9.93 -17.96 -31.10
C PRO A 82 8.98 -18.24 -32.28
N PRO A 83 9.41 -19.00 -33.30
CA PRO A 83 8.55 -19.29 -34.45
C PRO A 83 7.27 -19.97 -33.97
N ALA A 84 6.14 -19.42 -34.41
CA ALA A 84 4.80 -19.87 -34.07
C ALA A 84 4.56 -21.31 -34.59
N LEU A 85 4.87 -22.32 -33.77
CA LEU A 85 4.44 -23.69 -33.99
C LEU A 85 3.06 -23.89 -33.36
N TRP A 86 2.03 -23.35 -34.01
CA TRP A 86 0.66 -23.78 -33.80
C TRP A 86 0.31 -24.75 -34.93
N LEU A 87 0.57 -26.05 -34.72
CA LEU A 87 -0.09 -27.08 -35.52
C LEU A 87 -1.50 -27.30 -34.95
N PRO A 88 -2.57 -27.16 -35.75
CA PRO A 88 -3.90 -27.57 -35.34
C PRO A 88 -3.98 -29.10 -35.29
N HIS A 89 -4.60 -29.63 -34.23
CA HIS A 89 -5.21 -30.98 -34.24
C HIS A 89 -6.66 -30.86 -34.69
#